data_AF-A0A928SXW1-F1
#
_entry.id   AF-A0A928SXW1-F1
#
_cell.length_a   1.000
_cell.length_b   1.000
_cell.length_c   1.000
_cell.angle_alpha   90.00
_cell.angle_beta   90.00
_cell.angle_gamma   90.00
#
_symmetry.space_group_name_H-M   'P 1'
#
loop_
_entity.id
_entity.type
_entity.pdbx_description
1 polymer ?
#
loop_
_entity_poly.entity_id
_entity_poly.type
_entity_poly.pdbx_seq_one_letter_code
_entity_poly.pdbx_strand_id
1 'polypeptide(L)'
;MSREVTSPPSASRNGAEERWGVATTLLLPAVEAARRHVGIDEATFRTHTFHRMPREFFLWTALDEVLKACVFLMKLDGFLADDEPRSAEADDIDCIERAIEAVLLEEERLRTRRLCELLVQLVLFSRKDTPEVYKHFLLLEELVRAAAFNQELAEFHGMPSAWIGATIEMTVEEARKVESLVDASDAWYARASARPARADDWQRTLTSARQRVVRALPLMTDFERLAIGTTYGEAFGSPSESIHFRAGADSVDHSRDSTVVVEGTKLGLMGLCVMRRVHELLGRPPVPPLTQIATVLDSNQEPTRLMESLNFRAAVSVGDFVLARGYLGQVVDETVSDFGYRSVRVELLAERPLPGLAADWFRVRDVVRLFSKPNLVARVRAALGDPAAAVDDEALRSAALSAWELGLRADVGSRSRRRAKT
;
A
#
# COMPACT_ATOMS: atom_id res chain seq x y z
N MET A 1 -4.32 -64.08 22.10
CA MET A 1 -5.00 -62.94 21.45
C MET A 1 -4.41 -61.66 22.01
N SER A 2 -3.38 -61.14 21.35
CA SER A 2 -2.76 -59.86 21.67
C SER A 2 -2.94 -58.97 20.45
N ARG A 3 -3.65 -57.84 20.62
CA ARG A 3 -3.86 -56.85 19.58
C ARG A 3 -2.64 -55.93 19.53
N GLU A 4 -1.86 -56.02 18.46
CA GLU A 4 -0.91 -54.98 18.09
C GLU A 4 -1.68 -53.73 17.68
N VAL A 5 -1.46 -52.64 18.42
CA VAL A 5 -1.89 -51.31 18.05
C VAL A 5 -0.83 -50.76 17.10
N THR A 6 -1.15 -50.72 15.82
CA THR A 6 -0.36 -50.02 14.81
C THR A 6 -0.53 -48.51 15.00
N SER A 7 0.54 -47.86 15.44
CA SER A 7 0.64 -46.40 15.40
C SER A 7 0.50 -45.90 13.95
N PRO A 8 -0.17 -44.76 13.72
CA PRO A 8 -0.23 -44.17 12.39
C PRO A 8 1.17 -43.76 11.92
N PRO A 9 1.47 -43.85 10.62
CA PRO A 9 2.76 -43.47 10.08
C PRO A 9 3.04 -42.00 10.42
N SER A 10 4.19 -41.77 11.06
CA SER A 10 4.71 -40.44 11.31
C SER A 10 4.75 -39.67 10.01
N ALA A 11 4.12 -38.50 9.98
CA ALA A 11 4.20 -37.56 8.87
C ALA A 11 5.67 -37.36 8.49
N SER A 12 6.04 -37.90 7.33
CA SER A 12 7.33 -37.67 6.72
C SER A 12 7.49 -36.17 6.48
N ARG A 13 8.53 -35.58 7.06
CA ARG A 13 9.10 -34.29 6.66
C ARG A 13 9.44 -34.35 5.17
N ASN A 14 8.54 -33.92 4.30
CA ASN A 14 8.78 -33.64 2.89
C ASN A 14 7.71 -32.66 2.41
N GLY A 15 8.12 -31.41 2.18
CA GLY A 15 7.27 -30.33 1.73
C GLY A 15 7.69 -29.04 2.42
N ALA A 16 8.72 -28.36 1.89
CA ALA A 16 8.86 -26.94 2.18
C ALA A 16 7.56 -26.28 1.72
N GLU A 17 6.76 -25.74 2.63
CA GLU A 17 5.59 -24.95 2.26
C GLU A 17 6.08 -23.78 1.41
N GLU A 18 5.61 -23.69 0.16
CA GLU A 18 5.92 -22.59 -0.76
C GLU A 18 5.51 -21.27 -0.10
N ARG A 19 6.47 -20.40 0.22
CA ARG A 19 6.21 -19.19 1.02
C ARG A 19 5.22 -18.27 0.30
N TRP A 20 5.28 -18.27 -1.03
CA TRP A 20 4.40 -17.50 -1.91
C TRP A 20 3.43 -18.37 -2.71
N GLY A 21 2.94 -19.47 -2.14
CA GLY A 21 1.92 -20.32 -2.78
C GLY A 21 0.71 -19.53 -3.29
N VAL A 22 0.39 -18.37 -2.72
CA VAL A 22 -0.64 -17.44 -3.25
C VAL A 22 -0.39 -17.02 -4.72
N ALA A 23 0.87 -16.83 -5.12
CA ALA A 23 1.24 -16.40 -6.46
C ALA A 23 0.98 -17.51 -7.49
N THR A 24 1.44 -18.73 -7.20
CA THR A 24 1.38 -19.88 -8.10
C THR A 24 0.05 -20.62 -8.07
N THR A 25 -0.60 -20.71 -6.91
CA THR A 25 -1.85 -21.49 -6.74
C THR A 25 -3.12 -20.68 -6.94
N LEU A 26 -3.08 -19.35 -6.75
CA LEU A 26 -4.26 -18.49 -6.88
C LEU A 26 -4.10 -17.45 -7.99
N LEU A 27 -3.09 -16.57 -7.90
CA LEU A 27 -2.98 -15.42 -8.80
C LEU A 27 -2.69 -15.83 -10.25
N LEU A 28 -1.71 -16.70 -10.48
CA LEU A 28 -1.35 -17.13 -11.83
C LEU A 28 -2.52 -17.85 -12.55
N PRO A 29 -3.19 -18.85 -11.94
CA PRO A 29 -4.39 -19.46 -12.53
C PRO A 29 -5.51 -18.44 -12.77
N ALA A 30 -5.70 -17.47 -11.87
CA ALA A 30 -6.69 -16.42 -12.04
C ALA A 30 -6.35 -15.48 -13.20
N VAL A 31 -5.08 -15.12 -13.40
CA VAL A 31 -4.62 -14.33 -14.55
C VAL A 31 -4.89 -15.07 -15.85
N GLU A 32 -4.50 -16.34 -15.94
CA GLU A 32 -4.75 -17.16 -17.13
C GLU A 32 -6.24 -17.28 -17.44
N ALA A 33 -7.05 -17.51 -16.42
CA ALA A 33 -8.48 -17.64 -16.59
C ALA A 33 -9.13 -16.31 -16.98
N ALA A 34 -8.70 -15.19 -16.39
CA ALA A 34 -9.17 -13.86 -16.76
C ALA A 34 -8.81 -13.51 -18.22
N ARG A 35 -7.59 -13.81 -18.69
CA ARG A 35 -7.16 -13.56 -20.08
C ARG A 35 -8.12 -14.19 -21.10
N ARG A 36 -8.66 -15.37 -20.82
CA ARG A 36 -9.65 -16.04 -21.68
C ARG A 36 -11.00 -15.31 -21.76
N HIS A 37 -11.27 -14.41 -20.82
CA HIS A 37 -12.53 -13.66 -20.72
C HIS A 37 -12.41 -12.18 -21.09
N VAL A 38 -11.19 -11.65 -21.22
CA VAL A 38 -10.97 -10.24 -21.62
C VAL A 38 -11.42 -10.00 -23.07
N GLY A 39 -11.41 -11.01 -23.95
CA GLY A 39 -11.90 -10.87 -25.33
C GLY A 39 -10.84 -10.43 -26.35
N ILE A 40 -9.58 -10.27 -25.91
CA ILE A 40 -8.40 -10.19 -26.78
C ILE A 40 -7.42 -11.30 -26.40
N ASP A 41 -6.46 -11.58 -27.27
CA ASP A 41 -5.36 -12.52 -27.01
C ASP A 41 -3.98 -11.82 -27.05
N GLU A 42 -2.91 -12.58 -26.76
CA GLU A 42 -1.54 -12.05 -26.72
C GLU A 42 -1.11 -11.48 -28.08
N ALA A 43 -1.50 -12.13 -29.18
CA ALA A 43 -1.18 -11.69 -30.52
C ALA A 43 -1.85 -10.34 -30.81
N THR A 44 -3.13 -10.20 -30.49
CA THR A 44 -3.89 -8.95 -30.62
C THR A 44 -3.27 -7.86 -29.76
N PHE A 45 -2.98 -8.14 -28.48
CA PHE A 45 -2.38 -7.18 -27.56
C PHE A 45 -1.02 -6.64 -28.03
N ARG A 46 -0.16 -7.50 -28.60
CA ARG A 46 1.17 -7.09 -29.09
C ARG A 46 1.15 -6.32 -30.39
N THR A 47 0.14 -6.53 -31.23
CA THR A 47 0.11 -6.02 -32.61
C THR A 47 -0.86 -4.86 -32.80
N HIS A 48 -1.86 -4.72 -31.92
CA HIS A 48 -2.87 -3.68 -32.01
C HIS A 48 -2.73 -2.66 -30.90
N THR A 49 -3.15 -1.44 -31.21
CA THR A 49 -3.31 -0.36 -30.24
C THR A 49 -4.69 -0.42 -29.58
N PHE A 50 -4.85 0.29 -28.47
CA PHE A 50 -6.08 0.26 -27.67
C PHE A 50 -7.33 0.82 -28.40
N HIS A 51 -7.20 1.50 -29.54
CA HIS A 51 -8.28 2.28 -30.17
C HIS A 51 -9.55 1.48 -30.50
N ARG A 52 -9.42 0.18 -30.77
CA ARG A 52 -10.56 -0.70 -31.11
C ARG A 52 -11.25 -1.29 -29.88
N MET A 53 -10.47 -1.71 -28.89
CA MET A 53 -10.92 -2.44 -27.69
C MET A 53 -10.20 -1.87 -26.46
N PRO A 54 -10.51 -0.61 -26.07
CA PRO A 54 -9.72 0.15 -25.10
C PRO A 54 -9.80 -0.43 -23.70
N ARG A 55 -10.98 -0.94 -23.34
CA ARG A 55 -11.24 -1.57 -22.05
C ARG A 55 -10.48 -2.90 -21.93
N GLU A 56 -10.57 -3.73 -22.95
CA GLU A 56 -9.90 -5.02 -23.03
C GLU A 56 -8.39 -4.85 -23.01
N PHE A 57 -7.87 -3.86 -23.75
CA PHE A 57 -6.45 -3.53 -23.73
C PHE A 57 -5.96 -3.10 -22.35
N PHE A 58 -6.74 -2.27 -21.65
CA PHE A 58 -6.44 -1.87 -20.27
C PHE A 58 -6.44 -3.06 -19.31
N LEU A 59 -7.48 -3.90 -19.35
CA LEU A 59 -7.57 -5.09 -18.50
C LEU A 59 -6.47 -6.10 -18.80
N TRP A 60 -6.07 -6.27 -20.06
CA TRP A 60 -4.93 -7.12 -20.41
C TRP A 60 -3.62 -6.59 -19.82
N THR A 61 -3.42 -5.27 -19.89
CA THR A 61 -2.27 -4.60 -19.25
C THR A 61 -2.27 -4.84 -17.73
N ALA A 62 -3.44 -4.77 -17.10
CA ALA A 62 -3.60 -5.06 -15.67
C ALA A 62 -3.16 -6.49 -15.33
N LEU A 63 -3.60 -7.47 -16.12
CA LEU A 63 -3.25 -8.88 -15.97
C LEU A 63 -1.75 -9.12 -16.19
N ASP A 64 -1.11 -8.37 -17.09
CA ASP A 64 0.33 -8.46 -17.34
C ASP A 64 1.17 -7.94 -16.17
N GLU A 65 0.73 -6.88 -15.48
CA GLU A 65 1.39 -6.41 -14.25
C GLU A 65 1.23 -7.40 -13.08
N VAL A 66 0.08 -8.06 -12.94
CA VAL A 66 -0.08 -9.15 -11.95
C VAL A 66 0.80 -10.35 -12.30
N LEU A 67 0.89 -10.73 -13.58
CA LEU A 67 1.77 -11.81 -14.02
C LEU A 67 3.24 -11.52 -13.69
N LYS A 68 3.70 -10.28 -13.93
CA LYS A 68 5.07 -9.85 -13.57
C LYS A 68 5.32 -9.95 -12.07
N ALA A 69 4.34 -9.57 -11.24
CA ALA A 69 4.44 -9.73 -9.80
C ALA A 69 4.52 -11.21 -9.38
N CYS A 70 3.72 -12.10 -9.98
CA CYS A 70 3.81 -13.54 -9.73
C CYS A 70 5.18 -14.12 -10.09
N VAL A 71 5.69 -13.80 -11.29
CA VAL A 71 7.02 -14.26 -11.74
C VAL A 71 8.11 -13.76 -10.79
N PHE A 72 8.00 -12.53 -10.30
CA PHE A 72 8.93 -12.00 -9.30
C PHE A 72 8.84 -12.78 -7.97
N LEU A 73 7.64 -13.02 -7.44
CA LEU A 73 7.47 -13.78 -6.20
C LEU A 73 7.98 -15.23 -6.31
N MET A 74 7.81 -15.86 -7.48
CA MET A 74 8.40 -17.19 -7.76
C MET A 74 9.93 -17.15 -7.76
N LYS A 75 10.54 -16.12 -8.37
CA LYS A 75 11.99 -15.90 -8.34
C LYS A 75 12.47 -15.72 -6.90
N LEU A 76 11.72 -14.95 -6.10
CA LEU A 76 12.06 -14.69 -4.72
C LEU A 76 11.96 -15.94 -3.84
N ASP A 77 10.93 -16.77 -4.04
CA ASP A 77 10.79 -18.04 -3.31
C ASP A 77 12.01 -18.95 -3.55
N GLY A 78 12.43 -19.07 -4.82
CA GLY A 78 13.64 -19.80 -5.17
C GLY A 78 14.91 -19.24 -4.52
N PHE A 79 15.07 -17.91 -4.51
CA PHE A 79 16.21 -17.25 -3.87
C PHE A 79 16.26 -17.50 -2.35
N LEU A 80 15.12 -17.49 -1.68
CA LEU A 80 15.03 -17.72 -0.23
C LEU A 80 15.00 -19.22 0.14
N ALA A 81 14.87 -20.13 -0.82
CA ALA A 81 14.85 -21.57 -0.57
C ALA A 81 16.27 -22.15 -0.38
N ASP A 82 17.29 -21.45 -0.90
CA ASP A 82 18.71 -21.85 -0.84
C ASP A 82 19.40 -21.50 0.50
N ASP A 83 18.64 -21.18 1.57
CA ASP A 83 19.21 -20.77 2.85
C ASP A 83 19.83 -21.94 3.63
N GLU A 84 21.13 -22.18 3.42
CA GLU A 84 22.01 -22.60 4.52
C GLU A 84 21.90 -21.57 5.67
N PRO A 85 21.96 -21.99 6.95
CA PRO A 85 21.83 -21.07 8.07
C PRO A 85 22.90 -19.98 8.00
N ARG A 86 22.49 -18.80 7.54
CA ARG A 86 23.33 -17.61 7.46
C ARG A 86 23.86 -17.31 8.87
N SER A 87 25.18 -17.37 9.04
CA SER A 87 25.81 -17.28 10.35
C SER A 87 25.47 -15.95 11.00
N ALA A 88 24.77 -16.00 12.13
CA ALA A 88 24.39 -14.83 12.93
C ALA A 88 25.58 -14.15 13.64
N GLU A 89 26.83 -14.46 13.26
CA GLU A 89 28.03 -13.78 13.77
C GLU A 89 28.17 -12.43 13.05
N ALA A 90 27.50 -11.45 13.65
CA ALA A 90 27.53 -10.05 13.30
C ALA A 90 28.94 -9.46 13.46
N ASP A 91 29.52 -9.02 12.35
CA ASP A 91 30.28 -7.75 12.23
C ASP A 91 30.68 -7.45 10.76
N ASP A 92 30.58 -8.42 9.84
CA ASP A 92 30.75 -8.23 8.39
C ASP A 92 29.48 -8.68 7.64
N ILE A 93 28.46 -7.82 7.53
CA ILE A 93 27.47 -8.02 6.46
C ILE A 93 28.22 -7.77 5.15
N ASP A 94 28.42 -8.81 4.36
CA ASP A 94 29.08 -8.71 3.07
C ASP A 94 28.37 -7.63 2.23
N CYS A 95 29.15 -6.70 1.68
CA CYS A 95 28.64 -5.64 0.83
C CYS A 95 27.87 -6.20 -0.37
N ILE A 96 28.20 -7.42 -0.80
CA ILE A 96 27.49 -8.16 -1.84
C ILE A 96 26.12 -8.64 -1.32
N GLU A 97 26.04 -9.25 -0.13
CA GLU A 97 24.77 -9.71 0.45
C GLU A 97 23.79 -8.55 0.64
N ARG A 98 24.27 -7.44 1.24
CA ARG A 98 23.48 -6.21 1.36
C ARG A 98 23.00 -5.69 0.01
N ALA A 99 23.85 -5.69 -1.01
CA ALA A 99 23.48 -5.24 -2.35
C ALA A 99 22.43 -6.16 -2.99
N ILE A 100 22.51 -7.48 -2.77
CA ILE A 100 21.51 -8.44 -3.25
C ILE A 100 20.15 -8.15 -2.60
N GLU A 101 20.10 -7.99 -1.28
CA GLU A 101 18.85 -7.66 -0.58
C GLU A 101 18.27 -6.32 -1.04
N ALA A 102 19.11 -5.29 -1.22
CA ALA A 102 18.70 -3.99 -1.72
C ALA A 102 18.04 -4.10 -3.11
N VAL A 103 18.65 -4.84 -4.04
CA VAL A 103 18.08 -5.06 -5.38
C VAL A 103 16.74 -5.78 -5.33
N LEU A 104 16.58 -6.77 -4.45
CA LEU A 104 15.30 -7.47 -4.28
C LEU A 104 14.21 -6.53 -3.74
N LEU A 105 14.53 -5.74 -2.72
CA LEU A 105 13.62 -4.75 -2.14
C LEU A 105 13.25 -3.65 -3.15
N GLU A 106 14.19 -3.19 -3.97
CA GLU A 106 13.94 -2.20 -5.02
C GLU A 106 12.94 -2.72 -6.06
N GLU A 107 13.13 -3.96 -6.52
CA GLU A 107 12.22 -4.61 -7.46
C GLU A 107 10.84 -4.83 -6.83
N GLU A 108 10.76 -5.29 -5.58
CA GLU A 108 9.48 -5.41 -4.83
C GLU A 108 8.73 -4.08 -4.75
N ARG A 109 9.44 -3.01 -4.39
CA ARG A 109 8.86 -1.66 -4.26
C ARG A 109 8.42 -1.11 -5.61
N LEU A 110 9.17 -1.39 -6.68
CA LEU A 110 8.76 -1.07 -8.05
C LEU A 110 7.46 -1.77 -8.44
N ARG A 111 7.38 -3.09 -8.22
CA ARG A 111 6.16 -3.87 -8.53
C ARG A 111 4.99 -3.43 -7.66
N THR A 112 5.24 -3.18 -6.38
CA THR A 112 4.26 -2.67 -5.42
C THR A 112 3.70 -1.34 -5.92
N ARG A 113 4.56 -0.38 -6.28
CA ARG A 113 4.12 0.91 -6.83
C ARG A 113 3.23 0.74 -8.06
N ARG A 114 3.61 -0.12 -9.01
CA ARG A 114 2.81 -0.34 -10.23
C ARG A 114 1.43 -0.94 -9.91
N LEU A 115 1.36 -1.92 -9.02
CA LEU A 115 0.07 -2.49 -8.61
C LEU A 115 -0.76 -1.50 -7.78
N CYS A 116 -0.14 -0.61 -6.98
CA CYS A 116 -0.83 0.51 -6.34
C CYS A 116 -1.47 1.45 -7.37
N GLU A 117 -0.69 1.90 -8.36
CA GLU A 117 -1.16 2.76 -9.46
C GLU A 117 -2.34 2.10 -10.19
N LEU A 118 -2.19 0.81 -10.53
CA LEU A 118 -3.19 0.03 -11.22
C LEU A 118 -4.46 -0.17 -10.37
N LEU A 119 -4.34 -0.53 -9.10
CA LEU A 119 -5.48 -0.74 -8.20
C LEU A 119 -6.30 0.54 -8.05
N VAL A 120 -5.65 1.69 -7.89
CA VAL A 120 -6.32 3.00 -7.83
C VAL A 120 -7.12 3.25 -9.11
N GLN A 121 -6.55 2.97 -10.27
CA GLN A 121 -7.25 3.14 -11.55
C GLN A 121 -8.43 2.18 -11.68
N LEU A 122 -8.25 0.90 -11.35
CA LEU A 122 -9.31 -0.12 -11.40
C LEU A 122 -10.49 0.26 -10.49
N VAL A 123 -10.22 0.70 -9.25
CA VAL A 123 -11.25 1.17 -8.31
C VAL A 123 -12.04 2.35 -8.90
N LEU A 124 -11.37 3.29 -9.56
CA LEU A 124 -12.02 4.45 -10.18
C LEU A 124 -12.81 4.06 -11.45
N PHE A 125 -12.30 3.13 -12.24
CA PHE A 125 -13.03 2.55 -13.38
C PHE A 125 -14.27 1.76 -12.95
N SER A 126 -14.27 1.13 -11.77
CA SER A 126 -15.46 0.45 -11.24
C SER A 126 -16.66 1.39 -11.03
N ARG A 127 -16.47 2.71 -10.99
CA ARG A 127 -17.59 3.67 -10.98
C ARG A 127 -18.25 3.85 -12.34
N LYS A 128 -17.46 3.74 -13.41
CA LYS A 128 -17.90 3.95 -14.80
C LYS A 128 -17.09 3.06 -15.75
N ASP A 129 -17.59 1.85 -15.92
CA ASP A 129 -17.00 0.84 -16.83
C ASP A 129 -17.60 0.99 -18.24
N THR A 130 -17.11 1.96 -19.01
CA THR A 130 -17.56 2.20 -20.40
C THR A 130 -16.39 2.41 -21.34
N PRO A 131 -16.39 1.82 -22.56
CA PRO A 131 -15.27 1.92 -23.51
C PRO A 131 -14.78 3.35 -23.78
N GLU A 132 -15.68 4.34 -23.79
CA GLU A 132 -15.38 5.76 -24.04
C GLU A 132 -14.47 6.33 -22.95
N VAL A 133 -14.71 5.97 -21.68
CA VAL A 133 -13.92 6.44 -20.54
C VAL A 133 -12.51 5.85 -20.57
N TYR A 134 -12.37 4.55 -20.90
CA TYR A 134 -11.07 3.91 -21.10
C TYR A 134 -10.33 4.53 -22.28
N LYS A 135 -11.02 4.72 -23.41
CA LYS A 135 -10.42 5.27 -24.62
C LYS A 135 -9.91 6.69 -24.39
N HIS A 136 -10.73 7.54 -23.76
CA HIS A 136 -10.33 8.89 -23.44
C HIS A 136 -9.15 8.90 -22.47
N PHE A 137 -9.16 8.09 -21.41
CA PHE A 137 -8.01 7.93 -20.51
C PHE A 137 -6.72 7.58 -21.25
N LEU A 138 -6.75 6.54 -22.08
CA LEU A 138 -5.58 6.06 -22.82
C LEU A 138 -5.07 7.08 -23.86
N LEU A 139 -5.98 7.79 -24.55
CA LEU A 139 -5.61 8.88 -25.46
C LEU A 139 -4.92 10.03 -24.73
N LEU A 140 -5.36 10.39 -23.53
CA LEU A 140 -4.71 11.44 -22.75
C LEU A 140 -3.33 10.98 -22.22
N GLU A 141 -3.14 9.70 -21.87
CA GLU A 141 -1.82 9.17 -21.52
C GLU A 141 -0.87 9.15 -22.72
N GLU A 142 -1.37 8.77 -23.91
CA GLU A 142 -0.61 8.80 -25.15
C GLU A 142 -0.20 10.23 -25.52
N LEU A 143 -1.13 11.19 -25.44
CA LEU A 143 -0.88 12.61 -25.67
C LEU A 143 0.23 13.14 -24.76
N VAL A 144 0.14 12.88 -23.45
CA VAL A 144 1.15 13.32 -22.49
C VAL A 144 2.52 12.74 -22.82
N ARG A 145 2.58 11.44 -23.15
CA ARG A 145 3.84 10.78 -23.51
C ARG A 145 4.46 11.34 -24.79
N ALA A 146 3.67 11.47 -25.85
CA ALA A 146 4.13 11.96 -27.14
C ALA A 146 4.59 13.42 -27.05
N ALA A 147 3.84 14.27 -26.35
CA ALA A 147 4.17 15.68 -26.17
C ALA A 147 5.41 15.88 -25.28
N ALA A 148 5.55 15.12 -24.20
CA ALA A 148 6.77 15.11 -23.38
C ALA A 148 8.00 14.73 -24.20
N PHE A 149 7.93 13.63 -24.94
CA PHE A 149 9.05 13.18 -25.77
C PHE A 149 9.41 14.18 -26.87
N ASN A 150 8.42 14.81 -27.52
CA ASN A 150 8.70 15.82 -28.54
C ASN A 150 9.34 17.09 -27.95
N GLN A 151 8.97 17.46 -26.71
CA GLN A 151 9.61 18.53 -25.97
C GLN A 151 11.06 18.15 -25.62
N GLU A 152 11.32 16.92 -25.17
CA GLU A 152 12.67 16.43 -24.91
C GLU A 152 13.54 16.46 -26.18
N LEU A 153 12.99 16.12 -27.35
CA LEU A 153 13.72 16.26 -28.62
C LEU A 153 14.13 17.71 -28.89
N ALA A 154 13.23 18.66 -28.65
CA ALA A 154 13.55 20.07 -28.79
C ALA A 154 14.60 20.54 -27.77
N GLU A 155 14.52 20.07 -26.53
CA GLU A 155 15.43 20.45 -25.44
C GLU A 155 16.83 19.86 -25.61
N PHE A 156 16.93 18.55 -25.82
CA PHE A 156 18.20 17.82 -25.85
C PHE A 156 18.82 17.75 -27.25
N HIS A 157 18.02 17.81 -28.31
CA HIS A 157 18.49 17.72 -29.70
C HIS A 157 18.25 19.01 -30.50
N GLY A 158 17.73 20.06 -29.88
CA GLY A 158 17.60 21.39 -30.46
C GLY A 158 16.42 21.56 -31.43
N MET A 159 15.73 20.48 -31.82
CA MET A 159 14.54 20.56 -32.69
C MET A 159 13.50 19.48 -32.36
N PRO A 160 12.20 19.80 -32.39
CA PRO A 160 11.13 18.81 -32.27
C PRO A 160 10.99 17.99 -33.56
N SER A 161 10.37 16.82 -33.45
CA SER A 161 9.99 15.99 -34.59
C SER A 161 8.64 16.41 -35.15
N ALA A 162 8.60 16.73 -36.45
CA ALA A 162 7.35 17.03 -37.17
C ALA A 162 6.40 15.82 -37.23
N TRP A 163 6.95 14.61 -37.33
CA TRP A 163 6.16 13.38 -37.32
C TRP A 163 5.45 13.18 -35.97
N ILE A 164 6.16 13.38 -34.86
CA ILE A 164 5.55 13.30 -33.52
C ILE A 164 4.55 14.44 -33.32
N GLY A 165 4.83 15.63 -33.84
CA GLY A 165 3.87 16.74 -33.88
C GLY A 165 2.55 16.35 -34.55
N ALA A 166 2.60 15.72 -35.72
CA ALA A 166 1.41 15.23 -36.40
C ALA A 166 0.66 14.17 -35.57
N THR A 167 1.37 13.25 -34.91
CA THR A 167 0.76 12.26 -34.00
C THR A 167 0.04 12.96 -32.84
N ILE A 168 0.65 13.96 -32.21
CA ILE A 168 0.04 14.74 -31.13
C ILE A 168 -1.27 15.39 -31.61
N GLU A 169 -1.27 16.01 -32.79
CA GLU A 169 -2.47 16.63 -33.36
C GLU A 169 -3.59 15.62 -33.60
N MET A 170 -3.26 14.45 -34.18
CA MET A 170 -4.21 13.36 -34.39
C MET A 170 -4.80 12.84 -33.08
N THR A 171 -3.95 12.60 -32.07
CA THR A 171 -4.39 12.14 -30.74
C THR A 171 -5.28 13.18 -30.06
N VAL A 172 -4.96 14.48 -30.17
CA VAL A 172 -5.82 15.56 -29.65
C VAL A 172 -7.18 15.56 -30.34
N GLU A 173 -7.21 15.43 -31.66
CA GLU A 173 -8.47 15.39 -32.41
C GLU A 173 -9.34 14.19 -32.00
N GLU A 174 -8.73 13.01 -31.84
CA GLU A 174 -9.44 11.82 -31.38
C GLU A 174 -9.91 11.94 -29.93
N ALA A 175 -9.06 12.47 -29.04
CA ALA A 175 -9.42 12.71 -27.65
C ALA A 175 -10.64 13.61 -27.54
N ARG A 176 -10.69 14.72 -28.29
CA ARG A 176 -11.85 15.64 -28.32
C ARG A 176 -13.14 14.99 -28.81
N LYS A 177 -13.04 14.08 -29.79
CA LYS A 177 -14.22 13.33 -30.29
C LYS A 177 -14.80 12.47 -29.16
N VAL A 178 -13.95 11.76 -28.43
CA VAL A 178 -14.37 10.88 -27.33
C VAL A 178 -14.77 11.68 -26.08
N GLU A 179 -14.12 12.81 -25.81
CA GLU A 179 -14.40 13.69 -24.66
C GLU A 179 -15.88 14.11 -24.61
N SER A 180 -16.50 14.37 -25.75
CA SER A 180 -17.93 14.70 -25.84
C SER A 180 -18.88 13.57 -25.40
N LEU A 181 -18.38 12.33 -25.33
CA LEU A 181 -19.13 11.15 -24.92
C LEU A 181 -18.88 10.77 -23.46
N VAL A 182 -17.97 11.47 -22.77
CA VAL A 182 -17.56 11.19 -21.39
C VAL A 182 -18.11 12.28 -20.47
N ASP A 183 -18.79 11.86 -19.40
CA ASP A 183 -19.17 12.80 -18.34
C ASP A 183 -17.91 13.31 -17.62
N ALA A 184 -17.82 14.62 -17.45
CA ALA A 184 -16.73 15.26 -16.73
C ALA A 184 -16.59 14.75 -15.28
N SER A 185 -17.68 14.32 -14.62
CA SER A 185 -17.60 13.72 -13.28
C SER A 185 -16.95 12.34 -13.28
N ASP A 186 -17.01 11.63 -14.40
CA ASP A 186 -16.44 10.29 -14.60
C ASP A 186 -15.00 10.34 -15.11
N ALA A 187 -14.58 11.48 -15.68
CA ALA A 187 -13.21 11.74 -16.12
C ALA A 187 -12.26 12.05 -14.95
N TRP A 188 -12.15 11.13 -13.99
CA TRP A 188 -11.35 11.32 -12.76
C TRP A 188 -9.84 11.52 -13.04
N TYR A 189 -9.38 11.10 -14.21
CA TYR A 189 -8.01 11.24 -14.69
C TYR A 189 -7.74 12.59 -15.35
N ALA A 190 -8.76 13.34 -15.77
CA ALA A 190 -8.60 14.62 -16.44
C ALA A 190 -8.69 15.78 -15.44
N ARG A 191 -7.86 16.82 -15.59
CA ARG A 191 -8.02 18.04 -14.77
C ARG A 191 -9.20 18.84 -15.30
N ALA A 192 -10.11 19.16 -14.38
CA ALA A 192 -11.42 19.76 -14.65
C ALA A 192 -11.40 21.22 -15.17
N SER A 193 -10.29 21.75 -15.68
CA SER A 193 -10.41 22.97 -16.49
C SER A 193 -11.20 22.60 -17.73
N ALA A 194 -12.45 23.05 -17.82
CA ALA A 194 -13.46 22.78 -18.84
C ALA A 194 -13.07 23.16 -20.28
N ARG A 195 -11.85 22.83 -20.69
CA ARG A 195 -11.24 23.14 -21.98
C ARG A 195 -10.92 21.81 -22.65
N PRO A 196 -11.31 21.62 -23.91
CA PRO A 196 -10.97 20.43 -24.67
C PRO A 196 -9.47 20.19 -24.67
N ALA A 197 -9.05 18.93 -24.77
CA ALA A 197 -7.63 18.56 -24.85
C ALA A 197 -6.87 19.44 -25.86
N ARG A 198 -5.67 19.92 -25.53
CA ARG A 198 -4.84 20.74 -26.44
C ARG A 198 -3.39 20.29 -26.41
N ALA A 199 -2.71 20.44 -27.54
CA ALA A 199 -1.30 20.10 -27.69
C ALA A 199 -0.38 20.98 -26.82
N ASP A 200 -0.77 22.22 -26.57
CA ASP A 200 0.02 23.23 -25.84
C ASP A 200 -0.13 23.18 -24.31
N ASP A 201 -1.11 22.44 -23.78
CA ASP A 201 -1.38 22.34 -22.33
C ASP A 201 -1.34 20.89 -21.80
N TRP A 202 -0.59 20.02 -22.49
CA TRP A 202 -0.55 18.58 -22.20
C TRP A 202 -0.13 18.27 -20.75
N GLN A 203 0.74 19.09 -20.14
CA GLN A 203 1.21 18.92 -18.76
C GLN A 203 0.09 19.05 -17.72
N ARG A 204 -1.01 19.72 -18.07
CA ARG A 204 -2.16 19.94 -17.20
C ARG A 204 -3.35 19.05 -17.56
N THR A 205 -3.23 18.23 -18.59
CA THR A 205 -4.30 17.32 -19.03
C THR A 205 -4.66 16.31 -17.94
N LEU A 206 -3.67 15.67 -17.31
CA LEU A 206 -3.90 14.59 -16.35
C LEU A 206 -3.87 15.05 -14.88
N THR A 207 -4.72 14.46 -14.06
CA THR A 207 -4.64 14.56 -12.60
C THR A 207 -3.41 13.80 -12.10
N SER A 208 -2.83 14.28 -10.99
CA SER A 208 -1.68 13.63 -10.36
C SER A 208 -2.07 12.31 -9.68
N ALA A 209 -1.10 11.43 -9.48
CA ALA A 209 -1.31 10.17 -8.73
C ALA A 209 -1.96 10.44 -7.36
N ARG A 210 -1.50 11.45 -6.62
CA ARG A 210 -2.12 11.86 -5.34
C ARG A 210 -3.60 12.21 -5.48
N GLN A 211 -3.97 12.98 -6.52
CA GLN A 211 -5.38 13.33 -6.75
C GLN A 211 -6.23 12.09 -7.04
N ARG A 212 -5.70 11.12 -7.79
CA ARG A 212 -6.39 9.85 -8.08
C ARG A 212 -6.57 9.01 -6.81
N VAL A 213 -5.54 8.92 -5.97
CA VAL A 213 -5.60 8.20 -4.68
C VAL A 213 -6.65 8.79 -3.75
N VAL A 214 -6.65 10.12 -3.60
CA VAL A 214 -7.66 10.82 -2.78
C VAL A 214 -9.08 10.52 -3.26
N ARG A 215 -9.29 10.42 -4.58
CA ARG A 215 -10.59 10.06 -5.17
C ARG A 215 -10.94 8.58 -4.99
N ALA A 216 -9.95 7.69 -5.01
CA ALA A 216 -10.15 6.24 -4.93
C ALA A 216 -10.36 5.75 -3.49
N LEU A 217 -9.68 6.34 -2.49
CA LEU A 217 -9.71 5.90 -1.09
C LEU A 217 -11.14 5.73 -0.52
N PRO A 218 -12.11 6.65 -0.75
CA PRO A 218 -13.49 6.47 -0.29
C PRO A 218 -14.22 5.26 -0.91
N LEU A 219 -13.76 4.78 -2.07
CA LEU A 219 -14.37 3.71 -2.85
C LEU A 219 -13.71 2.34 -2.62
N MET A 220 -12.55 2.36 -1.96
CA MET A 220 -11.79 1.15 -1.64
C MET A 220 -12.45 0.39 -0.49
N THR A 221 -12.37 -0.94 -0.55
CA THR A 221 -12.68 -1.81 0.60
C THR A 221 -11.62 -1.64 1.69
N ASP A 222 -11.92 -2.08 2.91
CA ASP A 222 -10.94 -2.06 4.00
C ASP A 222 -9.72 -2.96 3.72
N PHE A 223 -9.91 -4.04 2.95
CA PHE A 223 -8.81 -4.87 2.45
C PHE A 223 -7.88 -4.07 1.53
N GLU A 224 -8.45 -3.37 0.55
CA GLU A 224 -7.69 -2.55 -0.40
C GLU A 224 -6.96 -1.39 0.29
N ARG A 225 -7.60 -0.76 1.29
CA ARG A 225 -6.98 0.28 2.12
C ARG A 225 -5.82 -0.25 2.95
N LEU A 226 -5.91 -1.46 3.48
CA LEU A 226 -4.81 -2.09 4.20
C LEU A 226 -3.66 -2.47 3.27
N ALA A 227 -3.95 -3.00 2.09
CA ALA A 227 -2.94 -3.39 1.12
C ALA A 227 -2.14 -2.18 0.59
N ILE A 228 -2.83 -1.08 0.27
CA ILE A 228 -2.20 0.13 -0.28
C ILE A 228 -1.61 1.05 0.80
N GLY A 229 -2.14 1.00 2.03
CA GLY A 229 -1.82 1.92 3.11
C GLY A 229 -2.82 3.09 3.22
N THR A 230 -2.71 3.86 4.29
CA THR A 230 -3.71 4.89 4.65
C THR A 230 -3.35 6.28 4.14
N THR A 231 -2.17 6.44 3.55
CA THR A 231 -1.68 7.73 3.04
C THR A 231 -1.04 7.57 1.67
N TYR A 232 -0.99 8.67 0.90
CA TYR A 232 -0.21 8.70 -0.35
C TYR A 232 1.27 8.36 -0.13
N GLY A 233 1.84 8.77 1.02
CA GLY A 233 3.22 8.45 1.37
C GLY A 233 3.46 6.94 1.46
N GLU A 234 2.52 6.18 2.01
CA GLU A 234 2.62 4.72 2.14
C GLU A 234 2.36 3.98 0.83
N ALA A 235 1.38 4.48 0.08
CA ALA A 235 0.96 3.88 -1.18
C ALA A 235 1.96 4.15 -2.32
N PHE A 236 2.59 5.34 -2.34
CA PHE A 236 3.41 5.82 -3.46
C PHE A 236 4.74 6.40 -3.02
N GLY A 237 4.75 7.24 -1.98
CA GLY A 237 5.94 7.95 -1.53
C GLY A 237 7.10 7.00 -1.26
N SER A 238 6.97 6.20 -0.18
CA SER A 238 7.99 5.27 0.29
C SER A 238 8.47 4.28 -0.77
N PRO A 239 7.60 3.60 -1.55
CA PRO A 239 8.07 2.76 -2.66
C PRO A 239 8.81 3.54 -3.76
N SER A 240 8.40 4.79 -4.05
CA SER A 240 9.07 5.60 -5.07
C SER A 240 10.43 6.10 -4.61
N GLU A 241 10.60 6.38 -3.32
CA GLU A 241 11.84 6.90 -2.76
C GLU A 241 13.03 5.96 -3.00
N SER A 242 12.80 4.65 -2.96
CA SER A 242 13.86 3.65 -3.15
C SER A 242 14.23 3.39 -4.61
N ILE A 243 13.37 3.76 -5.56
CA ILE A 243 13.61 3.52 -6.99
C ILE A 243 14.48 4.64 -7.59
N HIS A 244 14.48 5.82 -6.95
CA HIS A 244 15.27 6.95 -7.38
C HIS A 244 16.63 6.95 -6.67
N PHE A 245 17.69 7.25 -7.42
CA PHE A 245 19.02 7.42 -6.85
C PHE A 245 19.01 8.47 -5.74
N ARG A 246 19.55 8.12 -4.57
CA ARG A 246 19.74 9.01 -3.42
C ARG A 246 21.18 8.89 -2.93
N ALA A 247 21.86 10.02 -2.81
CA ALA A 247 23.19 10.08 -2.19
C ALA A 247 23.03 10.01 -0.66
N GLY A 248 23.49 8.91 -0.04
CA GLY A 248 23.43 8.67 1.41
C GLY A 248 23.62 7.17 1.71
N ALA A 249 24.05 6.82 2.92
CA ALA A 249 24.04 5.42 3.38
C ALA A 249 22.61 4.87 3.26
N ASP A 250 22.47 3.63 2.78
CA ASP A 250 21.20 2.99 2.39
C ASP A 250 19.98 3.55 3.11
N SER A 251 19.18 4.31 2.37
CA SER A 251 17.86 4.76 2.83
C SER A 251 16.84 3.62 2.91
N VAL A 252 17.28 2.36 2.72
CA VAL A 252 16.58 1.22 3.29
C VAL A 252 16.68 1.41 4.79
N ASP A 253 15.72 2.17 5.32
CA ASP A 253 15.45 2.23 6.74
C ASP A 253 15.23 0.78 7.13
N HIS A 254 16.29 0.11 7.61
CA HIS A 254 16.22 -1.15 8.33
C HIS A 254 15.53 -0.89 9.68
N SER A 255 14.49 -0.05 9.69
CA SER A 255 13.34 -0.23 10.53
C SER A 255 13.06 -1.74 10.48
N ARG A 256 13.18 -2.37 11.64
CA ARG A 256 13.27 -3.83 11.82
C ARG A 256 12.06 -4.61 11.29
N ASP A 257 11.12 -3.92 10.64
CA ASP A 257 9.82 -4.42 10.22
C ASP A 257 9.69 -4.56 8.68
N SER A 258 10.56 -3.96 7.85
CA SER A 258 10.52 -4.15 6.37
C SER A 258 11.54 -5.20 5.91
N THR A 259 11.17 -6.48 5.98
CA THR A 259 11.94 -7.55 5.37
C THR A 259 11.45 -7.82 3.95
N VAL A 260 12.32 -8.41 3.12
CA VAL A 260 11.96 -8.94 1.79
C VAL A 260 10.70 -9.82 1.87
N VAL A 261 10.55 -10.58 2.96
CA VAL A 261 9.35 -11.41 3.19
C VAL A 261 8.09 -10.56 3.40
N VAL A 262 8.17 -9.50 4.21
CA VAL A 262 7.01 -8.64 4.48
C VAL A 262 6.56 -7.90 3.21
N GLU A 263 7.50 -7.38 2.44
CA GLU A 263 7.20 -6.67 1.18
C GLU A 263 6.69 -7.63 0.08
N GLY A 264 7.25 -8.84 -0.01
CA GLY A 264 6.72 -9.92 -0.86
C GLY A 264 5.26 -10.28 -0.51
N THR A 265 4.92 -10.34 0.78
CA THR A 265 3.53 -10.57 1.23
C THR A 265 2.61 -9.46 0.76
N LYS A 266 3.03 -8.20 0.95
CA LYS A 266 2.27 -7.02 0.52
C LYS A 266 2.02 -7.05 -0.99
N LEU A 267 3.02 -7.41 -1.77
CA LEU A 267 2.91 -7.55 -3.23
C LEU A 267 1.85 -8.59 -3.60
N GLY A 268 1.85 -9.77 -2.96
CA GLY A 268 0.84 -10.81 -3.16
C GLY A 268 -0.58 -10.35 -2.81
N LEU A 269 -0.75 -9.70 -1.65
CA LEU A 269 -2.04 -9.14 -1.22
C LEU A 269 -2.58 -8.11 -2.20
N MET A 270 -1.70 -7.29 -2.76
CA MET A 270 -2.10 -6.28 -3.74
C MET A 270 -2.46 -6.90 -5.09
N GLY A 271 -1.77 -7.97 -5.50
CA GLY A 271 -2.17 -8.81 -6.64
C GLY A 271 -3.60 -9.36 -6.48
N LEU A 272 -3.96 -9.83 -5.28
CA LEU A 272 -5.32 -10.32 -4.99
C LEU A 272 -6.36 -9.20 -5.15
N CYS A 273 -6.08 -8.00 -4.63
CA CYS A 273 -6.97 -6.85 -4.75
C CYS A 273 -7.18 -6.44 -6.22
N VAL A 274 -6.10 -6.40 -7.01
CA VAL A 274 -6.15 -6.12 -8.44
C VAL A 274 -7.00 -7.18 -9.17
N MET A 275 -6.76 -8.46 -8.91
CA MET A 275 -7.50 -9.54 -9.55
C MET A 275 -8.99 -9.54 -9.20
N ARG A 276 -9.35 -9.19 -7.96
CA ARG A 276 -10.74 -8.98 -7.55
C ARG A 276 -11.40 -7.88 -8.38
N ARG A 277 -10.76 -6.72 -8.52
CA ARG A 277 -11.31 -5.62 -9.32
C ARG A 277 -11.41 -5.94 -10.80
N VAL A 278 -10.43 -6.68 -11.35
CA VAL A 278 -10.53 -7.20 -12.72
C VAL A 278 -11.72 -8.15 -12.87
N HIS A 279 -11.95 -9.05 -11.91
CA HIS A 279 -13.12 -9.94 -11.91
C HIS A 279 -14.43 -9.17 -11.88
N GLU A 280 -14.53 -8.12 -11.06
CA GLU A 280 -15.70 -7.23 -11.02
C GLU A 280 -15.94 -6.55 -12.36
N LEU A 281 -14.91 -5.94 -12.94
CA LEU A 281 -15.01 -5.26 -14.23
C LEU A 281 -15.43 -6.27 -15.31
N LEU A 282 -14.84 -7.47 -15.37
CA LEU A 282 -15.25 -8.52 -16.31
C LEU A 282 -16.71 -9.01 -16.15
N GLY A 283 -17.49 -8.48 -15.19
CA GLY A 283 -18.88 -8.86 -14.96
C GLY A 283 -19.01 -10.09 -14.07
N ARG A 284 -17.99 -10.40 -13.28
CA ARG A 284 -17.91 -11.55 -12.36
C ARG A 284 -18.22 -12.90 -13.04
N PRO A 285 -17.50 -13.25 -14.13
CA PRO A 285 -17.70 -14.56 -14.77
C PRO A 285 -17.48 -15.70 -13.76
N PRO A 286 -18.26 -16.79 -13.83
CA PRO A 286 -18.21 -17.90 -12.86
C PRO A 286 -16.99 -18.81 -13.11
N VAL A 287 -15.80 -18.25 -12.92
CA VAL A 287 -14.51 -18.86 -13.24
C VAL A 287 -13.82 -19.23 -11.94
N PRO A 288 -13.52 -20.52 -11.68
CA PRO A 288 -13.20 -20.97 -10.32
C PRO A 288 -12.07 -20.19 -9.62
N PRO A 289 -10.90 -19.93 -10.23
CA PRO A 289 -9.84 -19.17 -9.55
C PRO A 289 -10.24 -17.73 -9.22
N LEU A 290 -11.00 -17.06 -10.11
CA LEU A 290 -11.48 -15.70 -9.87
C LEU A 290 -12.56 -15.66 -8.79
N THR A 291 -13.52 -16.59 -8.85
CA THR A 291 -14.56 -16.75 -7.83
C THR A 291 -13.96 -17.07 -6.46
N GLN A 292 -12.89 -17.89 -6.41
CA GLN A 292 -12.18 -18.20 -5.18
C GLN A 292 -11.53 -16.94 -4.57
N ILE A 293 -10.81 -16.14 -5.36
CA ILE A 293 -10.23 -14.87 -4.90
C ILE A 293 -11.33 -13.94 -4.37
N ALA A 294 -12.40 -13.74 -5.14
CA ALA A 294 -13.52 -12.90 -4.72
C ALA A 294 -14.14 -13.39 -3.41
N THR A 295 -14.37 -14.71 -3.27
CA THR A 295 -14.93 -15.31 -2.06
C THR A 295 -14.01 -15.10 -0.85
N VAL A 296 -12.71 -15.34 -0.99
CA VAL A 296 -11.74 -15.14 0.09
C VAL A 296 -11.74 -13.70 0.56
N LEU A 297 -11.72 -12.74 -0.36
CA LEU A 297 -11.66 -11.32 -0.01
C LEU A 297 -12.99 -10.78 0.52
N ASP A 298 -14.11 -11.16 -0.09
CA ASP A 298 -15.44 -10.64 0.28
C ASP A 298 -15.96 -11.24 1.59
N SER A 299 -15.55 -12.46 1.96
CA SER A 299 -15.92 -13.11 3.23
C SER A 299 -15.00 -12.77 4.40
N ASN A 300 -13.79 -12.26 4.14
CA ASN A 300 -12.80 -11.99 5.18
C ASN A 300 -13.10 -10.68 5.92
N GLN A 301 -13.43 -10.80 7.21
CA GLN A 301 -13.74 -9.67 8.10
C GLN A 301 -12.52 -9.15 8.88
N GLU A 302 -11.38 -9.85 8.84
CA GLU A 302 -10.17 -9.42 9.55
C GLU A 302 -9.64 -8.05 9.10
N PRO A 303 -9.60 -7.71 7.80
CA PRO A 303 -9.22 -6.37 7.35
C PRO A 303 -10.07 -5.27 7.98
N THR A 304 -11.40 -5.46 8.02
CA THR A 304 -12.34 -4.53 8.64
C THR A 304 -12.07 -4.40 10.14
N ARG A 305 -11.91 -5.53 10.85
CA ARG A 305 -11.59 -5.54 12.30
C ARG A 305 -10.27 -4.82 12.59
N LEU A 306 -9.26 -5.01 11.74
CA LEU A 306 -7.95 -4.39 11.88
C LEU A 306 -8.04 -2.87 11.60
N MET A 307 -8.74 -2.47 10.54
CA MET A 307 -8.97 -1.05 10.23
C MET A 307 -9.75 -0.34 11.35
N GLU A 308 -10.80 -0.98 11.87
CA GLU A 308 -11.54 -0.47 13.02
C GLU A 308 -10.63 -0.34 14.24
N SER A 309 -9.93 -1.39 14.65
CA SER A 309 -9.12 -1.38 15.87
C SER A 309 -7.90 -0.45 15.79
N LEU A 310 -7.28 -0.30 14.63
CA LEU A 310 -6.10 0.55 14.46
C LEU A 310 -6.46 2.01 14.17
N ASN A 311 -7.49 2.29 13.39
CA ASN A 311 -7.72 3.64 12.87
C ASN A 311 -9.02 4.30 13.36
N PHE A 312 -10.14 3.56 13.38
CA PHE A 312 -11.47 4.17 13.57
C PHE A 312 -11.96 4.12 15.02
N ARG A 313 -11.71 3.01 15.70
CA ARG A 313 -12.16 2.68 17.07
C ARG A 313 -10.97 2.34 17.99
N ALA A 314 -9.78 2.84 17.64
CA ALA A 314 -8.61 2.68 18.49
C ALA A 314 -8.91 3.12 19.93
N ALA A 315 -8.54 2.27 20.89
CA ALA A 315 -8.82 2.47 22.31
C ALA A 315 -7.86 3.51 22.92
N VAL A 316 -7.92 4.73 22.41
CA VAL A 316 -7.16 5.91 22.83
C VAL A 316 -8.14 7.08 22.87
N SER A 317 -8.14 7.83 23.97
CA SER A 317 -9.02 8.99 24.17
C SER A 317 -8.26 10.15 24.80
N VAL A 318 -8.84 11.36 24.72
CA VAL A 318 -8.30 12.55 25.41
C VAL A 318 -8.13 12.28 26.90
N GLY A 319 -6.96 12.64 27.43
CA GLY A 319 -6.53 12.40 28.80
C GLY A 319 -5.75 11.10 29.03
N ASP A 320 -5.75 10.17 28.08
CA ASP A 320 -4.96 8.93 28.17
C ASP A 320 -3.45 9.22 28.07
N PHE A 321 -2.66 8.37 28.74
CA PHE A 321 -1.20 8.40 28.69
C PHE A 321 -0.70 7.33 27.73
N VAL A 322 0.15 7.74 26.80
CA VAL A 322 0.45 6.99 25.59
C VAL A 322 1.94 7.04 25.24
N LEU A 323 2.35 6.10 24.40
CA LEU A 323 3.60 6.17 23.66
C LEU A 323 3.34 6.57 22.22
N ALA A 324 3.87 7.72 21.83
CA ALA A 324 3.88 8.18 20.44
C ALA A 324 5.31 8.04 19.91
N ARG A 325 5.54 7.06 19.01
CA ARG A 325 6.87 6.78 18.43
C ARG A 325 8.00 6.63 19.47
N GLY A 326 7.69 6.00 20.61
CA GLY A 326 8.64 5.78 21.70
C GLY A 326 8.71 6.89 22.76
N TYR A 327 8.04 8.02 22.54
CA TYR A 327 7.99 9.12 23.49
C TYR A 327 6.73 9.03 24.37
N LEU A 328 6.90 9.18 25.68
CA LEU A 328 5.80 9.25 26.62
C LEU A 328 5.09 10.60 26.50
N GLY A 329 3.76 10.56 26.38
CA GLY A 329 2.93 11.76 26.36
C GLY A 329 1.52 11.55 26.87
N GLN A 330 0.77 12.65 26.97
CA GLN A 330 -0.65 12.68 27.29
C GLN A 330 -1.44 13.13 26.06
N VAL A 331 -2.54 12.44 25.74
CA VAL A 331 -3.45 12.88 24.68
C VAL A 331 -4.22 14.10 25.17
N VAL A 332 -4.13 15.22 24.45
CA VAL A 332 -4.78 16.49 24.81
C VAL A 332 -5.92 16.87 23.87
N ASP A 333 -5.93 16.32 22.66
CA ASP A 333 -6.96 16.61 21.64
C ASP A 333 -7.11 15.44 20.66
N GLU A 334 -8.22 15.39 19.94
CA GLU A 334 -8.48 14.41 18.89
C GLU A 334 -9.21 15.01 17.69
N THR A 335 -8.94 14.46 16.50
CA THR A 335 -9.60 14.87 15.25
C THR A 335 -9.82 13.68 14.32
N VAL A 336 -10.78 13.82 13.40
CA VAL A 336 -11.14 12.80 12.40
C VAL A 336 -11.04 13.43 11.02
N SER A 337 -10.32 12.77 10.12
CA SER A 337 -10.23 13.19 8.72
C SER A 337 -11.49 12.86 7.91
N ASP A 338 -11.62 13.44 6.72
CA ASP A 338 -12.71 13.13 5.76
C ASP A 338 -12.75 11.64 5.35
N PHE A 339 -11.64 10.89 5.55
CA PHE A 339 -11.55 9.46 5.30
C PHE A 339 -11.89 8.59 6.52
N GLY A 340 -12.29 9.21 7.64
CA GLY A 340 -12.61 8.54 8.90
C GLY A 340 -11.40 8.23 9.79
N TYR A 341 -10.17 8.45 9.33
CA TYR A 341 -8.97 8.19 10.14
C TYR A 341 -8.86 9.16 11.31
N ARG A 342 -8.61 8.63 12.50
CA ARG A 342 -8.40 9.40 13.73
C ARG A 342 -6.94 9.81 13.91
N SER A 343 -6.75 11.04 14.34
CA SER A 343 -5.47 11.57 14.80
C SER A 343 -5.63 12.14 16.20
N VAL A 344 -4.59 12.04 17.00
CA VAL A 344 -4.55 12.53 18.38
C VAL A 344 -3.40 13.51 18.56
N ARG A 345 -3.65 14.59 19.29
CA ARG A 345 -2.60 15.52 19.69
C ARG A 345 -2.02 15.05 21.02
N VAL A 346 -0.71 14.87 21.07
CA VAL A 346 0.00 14.35 22.24
C VAL A 346 0.94 15.42 22.77
N GLU A 347 0.77 15.80 24.04
CA GLU A 347 1.72 16.61 24.80
C GLU A 347 2.81 15.69 25.35
N LEU A 348 4.06 16.00 25.02
CA LEU A 348 5.23 15.18 25.35
C LEU A 348 5.71 15.51 26.77
N LEU A 349 5.79 14.48 27.61
CA LEU A 349 6.03 14.64 29.05
C LEU A 349 7.49 14.44 29.44
N ALA A 350 8.08 13.30 29.07
CA ALA A 350 9.42 12.92 29.51
C ALA A 350 10.51 13.49 28.60
N GLU A 351 10.43 13.11 27.32
CA GLU A 351 11.44 13.43 26.32
C GLU A 351 10.77 14.08 25.12
N ARG A 352 11.48 15.04 24.51
CA ARG A 352 11.04 15.70 23.29
C ARG A 352 11.95 15.29 22.14
N PRO A 353 11.40 14.93 20.96
CA PRO A 353 12.21 14.56 19.81
C PRO A 353 13.03 15.75 19.30
N LEU A 354 12.53 16.98 19.51
CA LEU A 354 13.18 18.22 19.11
C LEU A 354 13.05 19.29 20.20
N PRO A 355 14.07 20.16 20.36
CA PRO A 355 13.96 21.34 21.22
C PRO A 355 12.74 22.19 20.83
N GLY A 356 11.92 22.56 21.81
CA GLY A 356 10.73 23.41 21.60
C GLY A 356 9.46 22.67 21.16
N LEU A 357 9.52 21.40 20.74
CA LEU A 357 8.33 20.63 20.39
C LEU A 357 7.66 20.05 21.64
N ALA A 358 6.73 20.80 22.23
CA ALA A 358 6.01 20.38 23.43
C ALA A 358 4.81 19.46 23.15
N ALA A 359 4.20 19.58 21.98
CA ALA A 359 3.08 18.74 21.56
C ALA A 359 3.03 18.62 20.03
N ASP A 360 2.52 17.50 19.52
CA ASP A 360 2.34 17.27 18.07
C ASP A 360 1.15 16.34 17.77
N TRP A 361 0.75 16.28 16.50
CA TRP A 361 -0.30 15.40 15.99
C TRP A 361 0.26 14.07 15.50
N PHE A 362 -0.34 12.99 15.96
CA PHE A 362 0.01 11.62 15.57
C PHE A 362 -1.22 10.90 15.03
N ARG A 363 -1.02 10.00 14.07
CA ARG A 363 -2.07 9.05 13.67
C ARG A 363 -2.36 8.15 14.86
N VAL A 364 -3.62 7.87 15.15
CA VAL A 364 -3.98 7.10 16.36
C VAL A 364 -3.33 5.70 16.37
N ARG A 365 -3.14 5.09 15.20
CA ARG A 365 -2.47 3.77 15.07
C ARG A 365 -0.97 3.79 15.38
N ASP A 366 -0.32 4.95 15.32
CA ASP A 366 1.10 5.12 15.65
C ASP A 366 1.30 5.35 17.17
N VAL A 367 0.20 5.30 17.93
CA VAL A 367 0.15 5.60 19.35
C VAL A 367 -0.30 4.37 20.12
N VAL A 368 0.46 4.01 21.17
CA VAL A 368 0.15 2.86 22.03
C VAL A 368 -0.30 3.37 23.40
N ARG A 369 -1.53 3.04 23.81
CA ARG A 369 -2.01 3.39 25.15
C ARG A 369 -1.27 2.61 26.22
N LEU A 370 -0.67 3.33 27.17
CA LEU A 370 -0.07 2.76 28.37
C LEU A 370 -1.07 2.72 29.52
N PHE A 371 -1.68 3.87 29.79
CA PHE A 371 -2.67 4.03 30.84
C PHE A 371 -3.86 4.80 30.31
N SER A 372 -5.07 4.31 30.59
CA SER A 372 -6.24 5.17 30.45
C SER A 372 -6.32 6.13 31.63
N LYS A 373 -6.87 7.33 31.41
CA LYS A 373 -7.05 8.31 32.51
C LYS A 373 -7.75 7.71 33.74
N PRO A 374 -8.88 6.98 33.61
CA PRO A 374 -9.55 6.38 34.76
C PRO A 374 -8.69 5.35 35.51
N ASN A 375 -7.93 4.52 34.78
CA ASN A 375 -7.06 3.52 35.39
C ASN A 375 -5.90 4.16 36.16
N LEU A 376 -5.32 5.24 35.62
CA LEU A 376 -4.24 5.94 36.31
C LEU A 376 -4.76 6.67 37.57
N VAL A 377 -5.92 7.33 37.48
CA VAL A 377 -6.60 7.94 38.64
C VAL A 377 -6.82 6.91 39.75
N ALA A 378 -7.34 5.73 39.41
CA ALA A 378 -7.57 4.66 40.38
C ALA A 378 -6.26 4.20 41.05
N ARG A 379 -5.16 4.09 40.29
CA ARG A 379 -3.84 3.72 40.81
C ARG A 379 -3.26 4.79 41.73
N VAL A 380 -3.38 6.06 41.37
CA VAL A 380 -2.90 7.17 42.21
C VAL A 380 -3.69 7.24 43.52
N ARG A 381 -5.02 7.12 43.47
CA ARG A 381 -5.87 7.05 44.68
C ARG A 381 -5.50 5.89 45.60
N ALA A 382 -5.25 4.71 45.02
CA ALA A 382 -4.80 3.55 45.78
C ALA A 382 -3.45 3.78 46.47
N ALA A 383 -2.51 4.46 45.80
CA ALA A 383 -1.21 4.80 46.37
C ALA A 383 -1.30 5.87 47.47
N LEU A 384 -2.26 6.80 47.37
CA LEU A 384 -2.53 7.82 48.39
C LEU A 384 -3.33 7.27 49.59
N GLY A 385 -3.87 6.06 49.50
CA GLY A 385 -4.69 5.47 50.55
C GLY A 385 -6.08 6.11 50.71
N ASP A 386 -6.51 6.94 49.76
CA ASP A 386 -7.80 7.63 49.78
C ASP A 386 -8.54 7.47 48.43
N PRO A 387 -9.61 6.66 48.37
CA PRO A 387 -10.40 6.46 47.16
C PRO A 387 -11.22 7.69 46.74
N ALA A 388 -11.39 8.69 47.62
CA ALA A 388 -12.10 9.94 47.34
C ALA A 388 -11.16 11.11 47.02
N ALA A 389 -9.84 10.92 47.10
CA ALA A 389 -8.88 11.97 46.81
C ALA A 389 -9.12 12.57 45.42
N ALA A 390 -9.17 13.90 45.39
CA ALA A 390 -9.12 14.67 44.15
C ALA A 390 -7.72 14.47 43.56
N VAL A 391 -7.65 13.87 42.37
CA VAL A 391 -6.41 13.71 41.62
C VAL A 391 -6.46 14.69 40.47
N ASP A 392 -5.60 15.71 40.53
CA ASP A 392 -5.46 16.67 39.44
C ASP A 392 -4.58 16.12 38.31
N ASP A 393 -4.55 16.83 37.19
CA ASP A 393 -3.80 16.38 36.01
C ASP A 393 -2.28 16.40 36.24
N GLU A 394 -1.77 17.24 37.15
CA GLU A 394 -0.34 17.30 37.48
C GLU A 394 0.10 16.06 38.29
N ALA A 395 -0.71 15.63 39.25
CA ALA A 395 -0.47 14.38 39.98
C ALA A 395 -0.49 13.16 39.05
N LEU A 396 -1.37 13.15 38.05
CA LEU A 396 -1.40 12.09 37.02
C LEU A 396 -0.14 12.12 36.15
N ARG A 397 0.30 13.30 35.70
CA ARG A 397 1.53 13.48 34.91
C ARG A 397 2.75 13.00 35.68
N SER A 398 2.87 13.43 36.94
CA SER A 398 3.95 13.01 37.84
C SER A 398 3.96 11.49 38.03
N ALA A 399 2.81 10.87 38.31
CA ALA A 399 2.71 9.42 38.45
C ALA A 399 3.10 8.66 37.18
N ALA A 400 2.69 9.15 36.00
CA ALA A 400 3.08 8.54 34.73
C ALA A 400 4.59 8.66 34.46
N LEU A 401 5.19 9.81 34.77
CA LEU A 401 6.64 10.03 34.67
C LEU A 401 7.43 9.14 35.63
N SER A 402 7.01 9.04 36.88
CA SER A 402 7.65 8.14 37.84
C SER A 402 7.56 6.69 37.39
N ALA A 403 6.42 6.23 36.88
CA ALA A 403 6.29 4.88 36.34
C ALA A 403 7.22 4.64 35.13
N TRP A 404 7.38 5.65 34.28
CA TRP A 404 8.28 5.62 33.13
C TRP A 404 9.75 5.45 33.54
N GLU A 405 10.20 6.24 34.52
CA GLU A 405 11.57 6.20 35.05
C GLU A 405 11.86 4.92 35.85
N LEU A 406 10.87 4.39 36.57
CA LEU A 406 11.01 3.20 37.44
C LEU A 406 10.98 1.85 36.69
N GLY A 407 11.08 1.85 35.36
CA GLY A 407 11.34 0.63 34.59
C GLY A 407 10.41 0.39 33.40
N LEU A 408 9.29 1.14 33.27
CA LEU A 408 8.41 0.98 32.10
C LEU A 408 9.16 1.30 30.80
N ARG A 409 10.11 2.25 30.84
CA ARG A 409 11.01 2.56 29.71
C ARG A 409 11.82 1.34 29.26
N ALA A 410 12.38 0.58 30.21
CA ALA A 410 13.17 -0.61 29.92
C ALA A 410 12.30 -1.78 29.41
N ASP A 411 11.10 -1.93 29.96
CA ASP A 411 10.11 -2.92 29.53
C ASP A 411 9.61 -2.66 28.11
N VAL A 412 9.32 -1.39 27.78
CA VAL A 412 8.94 -0.99 26.42
C VAL A 412 10.12 -1.22 25.46
N GLY A 413 11.34 -0.81 25.84
CA GLY A 413 12.54 -1.04 25.05
C GLY A 413 12.82 -2.53 24.79
N SER A 414 12.56 -3.41 25.76
CA SER A 414 12.76 -4.86 25.63
C SER A 414 11.64 -5.56 24.84
N ARG A 415 10.38 -5.12 24.98
CA ARG A 415 9.24 -5.63 24.19
C ARG A 415 9.33 -5.24 22.72
N SER A 416 9.73 -4.01 22.40
CA SER A 416 10.01 -3.59 21.03
C SER A 416 11.14 -4.40 20.40
N ARG A 417 12.13 -4.87 21.20
CA ARG A 417 13.19 -5.77 20.72
C ARG A 417 12.76 -7.24 20.55
N ARG A 418 11.73 -7.71 21.28
CA ARG A 418 11.21 -9.09 21.15
C ARG A 418 10.23 -9.27 20.01
N ARG A 419 9.38 -8.27 19.72
CA ARG A 419 8.50 -8.28 18.53
C ARG A 419 9.28 -8.25 17.21
N ALA A 420 10.49 -7.69 17.20
CA ALA A 420 11.37 -7.66 16.03
C ALA A 420 12.11 -8.99 15.75
N LYS A 421 11.88 -10.06 16.54
CA LYS A 421 12.52 -11.37 16.38
C LYS A 421 11.55 -12.50 16.01
N THR A 422 10.28 -12.17 15.82
CA THR A 422 9.17 -13.07 15.46
C THR A 422 8.44 -12.44 14.29
#